data_AF-A0A562EN75-F1
#
_entry.id   AF-A0A562EN75-F1
#
_cell.length_a   1.000
_cell.length_b   1.000
_cell.length_c   1.000
_cell.angle_alpha   90.00
_cell.angle_beta   90.00
_cell.angle_gamma   90.00
#
_symmetry.space_group_name_H-M   'P 1'
#
loop_
_entity.id
_entity.type
_entity.pdbx_description
1 polymer ?
#
loop_
_entity_poly.entity_id
_entity_poly.type
_entity_poly.pdbx_seq_one_letter_code
_entity_poly.pdbx_strand_id
1 'polypeptide(L)'
;MLPRYFTDSPWAKAPGPDYAAFPATMNGCDSSRFLVRWRAVNDNSQLVATYVDAVGTPGMQVTGNAGWMDLDQCHTPAFQLLENDDGSTLTDVTITVQQYIPAP
;
A
#
# COMPACT_ATOMS: atom_id res chain seq x y z
N MET A 1 -0.80 -16.56 -8.83
CA MET A 1 -2.22 -16.22 -8.99
C MET A 1 -2.37 -14.76 -8.57
N LEU A 2 -2.72 -13.85 -9.48
CA LEU A 2 -2.94 -12.44 -9.14
C LEU A 2 -4.27 -12.33 -8.36
N PRO A 3 -4.30 -11.73 -7.17
CA PRO A 3 -5.52 -11.63 -6.38
C PRO A 3 -6.56 -10.77 -7.11
N ARG A 4 -7.76 -11.30 -7.34
CA ARG A 4 -8.91 -10.54 -7.87
C ARG A 4 -9.68 -9.97 -6.69
N TYR A 5 -9.62 -8.65 -6.56
CA TYR A 5 -9.94 -7.90 -5.34
C TYR A 5 -11.35 -7.28 -5.39
N PHE A 6 -12.38 -8.07 -5.66
CA PHE A 6 -13.76 -7.57 -5.65
C PHE A 6 -14.63 -8.52 -4.84
N THR A 7 -14.73 -8.31 -3.52
CA THR A 7 -15.97 -8.55 -2.76
C THR A 7 -15.93 -8.06 -1.32
N ASP A 8 -14.79 -8.08 -0.60
CA ASP A 8 -14.86 -7.99 0.88
C ASP A 8 -13.93 -6.96 1.56
N SER A 9 -13.15 -6.18 0.79
CA SER A 9 -12.40 -5.03 1.33
C SER A 9 -12.18 -3.99 0.25
N PRO A 10 -12.45 -2.69 0.48
CA PRO A 10 -12.22 -1.64 -0.52
C PRO A 10 -10.73 -1.38 -0.80
N TRP A 11 -9.83 -1.96 0.00
CA TRP A 11 -8.42 -1.60 0.06
C TRP A 11 -7.51 -2.73 -0.43
N ALA A 12 -6.92 -2.59 -1.61
CA ALA A 12 -5.90 -3.52 -2.12
C ALA A 12 -4.58 -3.34 -1.38
N LYS A 13 -4.22 -4.29 -0.51
CA LYS A 13 -2.98 -4.24 0.28
C LYS A 13 -1.75 -4.50 -0.60
N ALA A 14 -0.69 -3.73 -0.39
CA ALA A 14 0.59 -3.91 -1.05
C ALA A 14 1.35 -5.12 -0.51
N PRO A 15 2.12 -5.83 -1.35
CA PRO A 15 3.15 -6.72 -0.87
C PRO A 15 4.30 -5.91 -0.24
N GLY A 16 4.87 -6.47 0.82
CA GLY A 16 6.11 -6.03 1.47
C GLY A 16 7.38 -6.44 0.72
N PRO A 17 8.55 -6.30 1.36
CA PRO A 17 9.85 -6.68 0.79
C PRO A 17 9.83 -8.12 0.26
N ASP A 18 10.49 -8.35 -0.87
CA ASP A 18 10.57 -9.66 -1.54
C ASP A 18 9.20 -10.32 -1.81
N TYR A 19 8.17 -9.52 -2.00
CA TYR A 19 6.78 -9.95 -2.21
C TYR A 19 6.13 -10.66 -1.01
N ALA A 20 6.75 -10.59 0.17
CA ALA A 20 6.17 -11.08 1.42
C ALA A 20 5.01 -10.19 1.89
N ALA A 21 4.22 -10.63 2.87
CA ALA A 21 3.29 -9.72 3.53
C ALA A 21 4.05 -8.74 4.43
N PHE A 22 3.57 -7.49 4.55
CA PHE A 22 3.99 -6.64 5.66
C PHE A 22 3.63 -7.33 6.99
N PRO A 23 4.49 -7.28 8.03
CA PRO A 23 4.21 -7.96 9.29
C PRO A 23 2.86 -7.58 9.91
N ALA A 24 2.47 -6.31 9.80
CA ALA A 24 1.20 -5.74 10.28
C ALA A 24 0.79 -6.31 11.65
N THR A 25 1.75 -6.34 12.59
CA THR A 25 1.55 -6.95 13.91
C THR A 25 0.84 -5.97 14.85
N MET A 26 0.32 -6.44 15.99
CA MET A 26 -0.16 -5.55 17.07
C MET A 26 0.95 -5.16 18.06
N ASN A 27 2.13 -5.78 17.96
CA ASN A 27 3.26 -5.59 18.86
C ASN A 27 4.54 -5.33 18.04
N GLY A 28 5.52 -4.61 18.61
CA GLY A 28 6.82 -4.39 17.98
C GLY A 28 6.76 -3.50 16.73
N CYS A 29 5.81 -2.56 16.67
CA CYS A 29 5.63 -1.65 15.54
C CYS A 29 6.94 -0.94 15.17
N ASP A 30 7.73 -0.54 16.17
CA ASP A 30 8.92 0.29 16.05
C ASP A 30 10.22 -0.48 15.75
N SER A 31 10.18 -1.81 15.63
CA SER A 31 11.41 -2.59 15.43
C SER A 31 11.95 -2.53 13.99
N SER A 32 11.18 -1.97 13.04
CA SER A 32 11.69 -1.52 11.75
C SER A 32 10.81 -0.43 11.14
N ARG A 33 11.37 0.32 10.19
CA ARG A 33 10.68 1.32 9.38
C ARG A 33 10.69 0.92 7.91
N PHE A 34 9.66 1.31 7.17
CA PHE A 34 9.54 1.07 5.74
C PHE A 34 9.28 2.37 5.00
N LEU A 35 10.17 2.73 4.08
CA LEU A 35 9.88 3.73 3.07
C LEU A 35 9.26 3.03 1.86
N VAL A 36 7.98 3.28 1.63
CA VAL A 36 7.23 2.72 0.51
C VAL A 36 7.04 3.81 -0.54
N ARG A 37 7.49 3.55 -1.76
CA ARG A 37 7.28 4.43 -2.92
C ARG A 37 6.36 3.72 -3.90
N TRP A 38 5.37 4.44 -4.42
CA TRP A 38 4.36 3.84 -5.30
C TRP A 38 4.04 4.76 -6.47
N ARG A 39 3.60 4.14 -7.56
CA ARG A 39 3.10 4.83 -8.77
C ARG A 39 2.11 3.92 -9.50
N ALA A 40 1.00 4.48 -9.95
CA ALA A 40 0.11 3.81 -10.88
C ALA A 40 0.83 3.66 -12.23
N VAL A 41 0.76 2.49 -12.84
CA VAL A 41 1.40 2.22 -14.13
C VAL A 41 0.71 3.01 -15.26
N ASN A 42 -0.59 3.27 -15.09
CA ASN A 42 -1.35 4.13 -15.98
C ASN A 42 -1.37 5.56 -15.45
N ASP A 43 -0.81 6.50 -16.22
CA ASP A 43 -0.72 7.92 -15.87
C ASP A 43 -2.09 8.62 -15.76
N ASN A 44 -3.14 8.05 -16.38
CA ASN A 44 -4.51 8.56 -16.31
C ASN A 44 -5.32 8.02 -15.12
N SER A 45 -4.75 7.07 -14.35
CA SER A 45 -5.42 6.55 -13.16
C SER A 45 -5.21 7.46 -11.96
N GLN A 46 -6.29 7.72 -11.22
CA GLN A 46 -6.22 8.34 -9.91
C GLN A 46 -6.50 7.29 -8.83
N LEU A 47 -5.60 7.20 -7.86
CA LEU A 47 -5.69 6.27 -6.74
C LEU A 47 -5.96 7.04 -5.44
N VAL A 48 -6.70 6.42 -4.53
CA VAL A 48 -6.60 6.73 -3.10
C VAL A 48 -5.56 5.79 -2.50
N ALA A 49 -4.52 6.36 -1.91
CA ALA A 49 -3.47 5.64 -1.22
C ALA A 49 -3.60 5.87 0.30
N THR A 50 -3.48 4.80 1.07
CA THR A 50 -3.52 4.84 2.53
C THR A 50 -2.61 3.75 3.10
N TYR A 51 -2.56 3.65 4.42
CA TYR A 51 -2.05 2.48 5.10
C TYR A 51 -3.16 1.90 5.98
N VAL A 52 -3.16 0.60 6.18
CA VAL A 52 -4.10 -0.09 7.08
C VAL A 52 -3.34 -0.71 8.24
N ASP A 53 -3.90 -0.62 9.44
CA ASP A 53 -3.36 -1.28 10.62
C ASP A 53 -3.61 -2.81 10.60
N ALA A 54 -3.15 -3.50 11.64
CA ALA A 54 -3.33 -4.94 11.83
C ALA A 54 -4.79 -5.41 11.82
N VAL A 55 -5.73 -4.56 12.24
CA VAL A 55 -7.17 -4.88 12.28
C VAL A 55 -7.92 -4.38 11.03
N GLY A 56 -7.22 -3.72 10.11
CA GLY A 56 -7.74 -3.25 8.84
C GLY A 56 -8.28 -1.81 8.85
N THR A 57 -8.03 -1.04 9.90
CA THR A 57 -8.42 0.37 9.98
C THR A 57 -7.53 1.20 9.04
N PRO A 58 -8.10 1.94 8.08
CA PRO A 58 -7.31 2.84 7.24
C PRO A 58 -6.85 4.05 8.04
N GLY A 59 -5.62 4.49 7.77
CA GLY A 59 -5.04 5.72 8.30
C GLY A 59 -5.30 6.92 7.39
N MET A 60 -4.29 7.81 7.31
CA MET A 60 -4.36 8.97 6.42
C MET A 60 -4.53 8.53 4.96
N GLN A 61 -5.42 9.20 4.24
CA GLN A 61 -5.68 8.95 2.83
C GLN A 61 -5.13 10.10 1.99
N VAL A 62 -4.48 9.77 0.88
CA VAL A 62 -3.94 10.72 -0.09
C VAL A 62 -4.36 10.29 -1.48
N THR A 63 -4.90 11.21 -2.26
CA THR A 63 -5.30 10.95 -3.64
C THR A 63 -4.20 11.37 -4.60
N GLY A 64 -3.86 10.52 -5.58
CA GLY A 64 -2.89 10.85 -6.62
C GLY A 64 -2.54 9.65 -7.51
N ASN A 65 -1.61 9.87 -8.43
CA ASN A 65 -1.09 8.83 -9.32
C ASN A 65 0.25 8.25 -8.81
N ALA A 66 0.99 8.98 -7.97
CA ALA A 66 2.23 8.50 -7.36
C ALA A 66 2.46 9.15 -6.00
N GLY A 67 3.31 8.54 -5.18
CA GLY A 67 3.64 9.07 -3.87
C GLY A 67 4.58 8.19 -3.06
N TRP A 68 4.67 8.49 -1.78
CA TRP A 68 5.45 7.72 -0.82
C TRP A 68 4.75 7.67 0.55
N MET A 69 5.12 6.68 1.37
CA MET A 69 4.67 6.49 2.75
C MET A 69 5.88 6.10 3.61
N ASP A 70 5.94 6.65 4.83
CA ASP A 70 6.83 6.17 5.89
C ASP A 70 6.01 5.37 6.88
N LEU A 71 6.29 4.07 6.97
CA LEU A 71 5.51 3.10 7.73
C LEU A 71 6.37 2.39 8.76
N ASP A 72 5.69 1.70 9.66
CA ASP A 72 6.27 0.85 10.69
C ASP A 72 5.74 -0.59 10.53
N GLN A 73 6.08 -1.50 11.44
CA GLN A 73 5.67 -2.91 11.33
C GLN A 73 4.20 -3.19 11.61
N CYS A 74 3.42 -2.18 12.01
CA CYS A 74 2.01 -2.32 12.32
C CYS A 74 1.09 -1.87 11.19
N HIS A 75 1.67 -1.35 10.09
CA HIS A 75 0.91 -0.79 8.98
C HIS A 75 1.27 -1.44 7.65
N THR A 76 0.27 -1.63 6.81
CA THR A 76 0.41 -2.13 5.43
C THR A 76 -0.07 -1.07 4.45
N PRO A 77 0.71 -0.69 3.43
CA PRO A 77 0.20 0.18 2.37
C PRO A 77 -1.01 -0.43 1.69
N ALA A 78 -1.99 0.40 1.34
CA ALA A 78 -3.18 -0.04 0.63
C ALA A 78 -3.66 1.00 -0.37
N PHE A 79 -4.30 0.53 -1.42
CA PHE A 79 -4.74 1.35 -2.55
C PHE A 79 -6.18 1.06 -2.93
N GLN A 80 -6.86 2.09 -3.41
CA GLN A 80 -8.16 1.97 -4.04
C GLN A 80 -8.13 2.78 -5.33
N LEU A 81 -8.67 2.23 -6.42
CA LEU A 81 -8.88 3.00 -7.64
C LEU A 81 -10.03 3.99 -7.40
N LEU A 82 -9.78 5.27 -7.64
CA LEU A 82 -10.80 6.32 -7.57
C LEU A 82 -11.47 6.50 -8.93
N GLU A 83 -10.66 6.83 -9.94
CA GLU A 83 -11.13 7.05 -11.30
C GLU A 83 -10.02 6.80 -12.32
N ASN A 84 -10.43 6.67 -13.58
CA ASN A 84 -9.54 6.56 -14.73
C ASN A 84 -10.25 7.13 -15.97
N ASP A 85 -9.55 7.98 -16.72
CA ASP A 85 -10.10 8.69 -17.88
C ASP A 85 -10.22 7.80 -19.13
N ASP A 86 -9.67 6.58 -19.11
CA ASP A 86 -9.71 5.63 -20.24
C ASP A 86 -10.88 4.61 -20.15
N GLY A 87 -11.72 4.71 -19.12
CA GLY A 87 -12.84 3.80 -18.87
C GLY A 87 -12.47 2.45 -18.25
N SER A 88 -11.20 2.21 -17.91
CA SER A 88 -10.78 1.02 -17.18
C SER A 88 -11.25 1.07 -15.72
N THR A 89 -11.70 -0.07 -15.22
CA THR A 89 -12.07 -0.27 -13.81
C THR A 89 -10.93 -0.87 -12.97
N LEU A 90 -9.74 -1.00 -13.57
CA LEU A 90 -8.54 -1.56 -12.96
C LEU A 90 -7.31 -0.73 -13.34
N THR A 91 -6.34 -0.71 -12.44
CA THR A 91 -5.01 -0.17 -12.71
C THR A 91 -3.96 -0.97 -11.96
N ASP A 92 -2.77 -1.05 -12.53
CA ASP A 92 -1.62 -1.65 -11.87
C ASP A 92 -0.88 -0.61 -11.06
N VAL A 93 -0.35 -0.99 -9.89
CA VAL A 93 0.47 -0.13 -9.04
C VAL A 93 1.85 -0.76 -8.91
N THR A 94 2.88 -0.03 -9.33
CA THR A 94 4.26 -0.42 -9.06
C THR A 94 4.70 0.13 -7.71
N ILE A 95 5.37 -0.70 -6.92
CA ILE A 95 5.73 -0.41 -5.53
C ILE A 95 7.18 -0.80 -5.30
N THR A 96 7.93 0.07 -4.62
CA THR A 96 9.26 -0.21 -4.10
C THR A 96 9.26 -0.01 -2.59
N VAL A 97 9.71 -1.03 -1.85
CA VAL A 97 9.81 -1.01 -0.40
C VAL A 97 11.27 -0.99 0.00
N GLN A 98 11.65 -0.04 0.84
CA GLN A 98 12.96 0.01 1.49
C GLN A 98 12.78 -0.14 2.99
N GLN A 99 13.34 -1.20 3.57
CA GLN A 99 13.29 -1.47 5.00
C GLN A 99 14.53 -0.92 5.71
N TYR A 100 14.31 -0.28 6.86
CA TYR A 100 15.34 0.19 7.78
C TYR A 100 15.21 -0.52 9.11
N ILE A 101 16.30 -1.12 9.55
CA ILE A 101 16.44 -1.77 10.85
C ILE A 101 17.29 -0.89 11.78
N PRO A 102 16.99 -0.83 13.09
CA PRO A 102 17.81 -0.12 14.06
C PRO A 102 19.27 -0.55 14.01
N ALA A 103 20.17 0.39 14.28
CA ALA A 103 21.58 0.06 14.46
C ALA A 103 21.77 -0.85 15.69
N PRO A 104 22.76 -1.75 15.69
CA PRO A 104 23.06 -2.64 16.82
C PRO A 104 23.41 -1.91 18.11
#